data_AF-X1HDZ6-F1
#
_entry.id   AF-X1HDZ6-F1
#
_cell.length_a   1.000
_cell.length_b   1.000
_cell.length_c   1.000
_cell.angle_alpha   90.00
_cell.angle_beta   90.00
_cell.angle_gamma   90.00
#
_symmetry.space_group_name_H-M   'P 1'
#
loop_
_entity.id
_entity.type
_entity.pdbx_description
1 polymer ?
#
loop_
_entity_poly.entity_id
_entity_poly.type
_entity_poly.pdbx_seq_one_letter_code
_entity_poly.pdbx_strand_id
1 'polypeptide(L)'
;MSYYILADSCDYCTIKYNKETGDTLWVRTYNGPVDKCDNAYAIALDDDGNVYVTGKSKGTDTNFDFLTVKYNSDGVEQWTARYI
;
A
#
# COMPACT_ATOMS: atom_id res chain seq x y z
N MET A 1 14.54 -14.86 21.21
CA MET A 1 13.74 -14.05 20.27
C MET A 1 14.21 -12.62 20.41
N SER A 2 14.88 -12.09 19.41
CA SER A 2 15.31 -10.69 19.38
C SER A 2 14.44 -9.98 18.35
N TYR A 3 13.70 -8.97 18.79
CA TYR A 3 12.95 -8.08 17.90
C TYR A 3 13.86 -6.88 17.58
N TYR A 4 14.26 -6.75 16.32
CA TYR A 4 14.89 -5.53 15.82
C TYR A 4 13.77 -4.59 15.40
N ILE A 5 13.59 -3.49 16.13
CA ILE A 5 12.82 -2.36 15.60
C ILE A 5 13.76 -1.65 14.64
N LEU A 6 13.66 -1.95 13.35
CA LEU A 6 14.26 -1.10 12.33
C LEU A 6 13.40 0.16 12.27
N ALA A 7 13.96 1.28 12.76
CA ALA A 7 13.36 2.59 12.59
C ALA A 7 13.33 2.92 11.07
N ASP A 8 12.20 3.47 10.61
CA ASP A 8 11.88 3.91 9.22
C ASP A 8 11.25 2.91 8.22
N SER A 9 10.29 2.09 8.63
CA SER A 9 9.36 1.44 7.66
C SER A 9 7.96 2.07 7.71
N CYS A 10 7.82 3.30 7.22
CA CYS A 10 6.48 3.77 6.85
C CYS A 10 6.09 3.04 5.57
N ASP A 11 5.27 2.00 5.64
CA ASP A 11 4.75 1.31 4.46
C ASP A 11 3.41 1.91 4.04
N TYR A 12 2.97 1.66 2.80
CA TYR A 12 1.56 1.92 2.49
C TYR A 12 0.74 1.05 3.43
N CYS A 13 -0.26 1.63 4.11
CA CYS A 13 -1.23 0.88 4.89
C CYS A 13 -2.63 1.22 4.37
N THR A 14 -3.32 0.21 3.86
CA THR A 14 -4.69 0.34 3.35
C THR A 14 -5.59 -0.53 4.22
N ILE A 15 -6.61 0.08 4.81
CA ILE A 15 -7.56 -0.62 5.68
C ILE A 15 -8.96 -0.42 5.11
N LYS A 16 -9.70 -1.52 4.96
CA LYS A 16 -11.12 -1.50 4.68
C LYS A 16 -11.90 -1.87 5.93
N TYR A 17 -12.89 -1.06 6.26
CA TYR A 17 -13.80 -1.30 7.37
C TYR A 17 -15.19 -1.68 6.85
N ASN A 18 -15.93 -2.40 7.68
CA ASN A 18 -17.36 -2.61 7.52
C ASN A 18 -18.06 -1.28 7.80
N LYS A 19 -18.89 -0.82 6.86
CA LYS A 19 -19.56 0.49 6.98
C LYS A 19 -20.60 0.56 8.09
N GLU A 20 -21.19 -0.56 8.49
CA GLU A 20 -22.23 -0.62 9.52
C GLU A 20 -21.62 -0.77 10.92
N THR A 21 -20.61 -1.64 11.06
CA THR A 21 -20.06 -2.01 12.39
C THR A 21 -18.75 -1.30 12.71
N GLY A 22 -18.01 -0.82 11.72
CA GLY A 22 -16.65 -0.31 11.88
C GLY A 22 -15.59 -1.41 12.01
N ASP A 23 -15.95 -2.69 11.91
CA ASP A 23 -15.00 -3.80 11.99
C ASP A 23 -14.04 -3.79 10.81
N THR A 24 -12.78 -4.16 11.04
CA THR A 24 -11.81 -4.32 9.96
C THR A 24 -12.18 -5.51 9.07
N LEU A 25 -12.46 -5.26 7.79
CA LEU A 25 -12.67 -6.31 6.79
C LEU A 25 -11.33 -6.85 6.28
N TRP A 26 -10.39 -5.95 5.97
CA TRP A 26 -9.02 -6.33 5.63
C TRP A 26 -8.03 -5.19 5.88
N VAL A 27 -6.77 -5.59 6.06
CA VAL A 27 -5.60 -4.71 6.14
C VAL A 27 -4.60 -5.18 5.09
N ARG A 28 -4.03 -4.23 4.34
CA ARG A 28 -2.93 -4.50 3.41
C ARG A 28 -1.81 -3.50 3.61
N THR A 29 -0.60 -4.02 3.64
CA THR A 29 0.61 -3.23 3.57
C THR A 29 1.33 -3.47 2.27
N TYR A 30 1.92 -2.43 1.70
CA TYR A 30 2.89 -2.56 0.62
C TYR A 30 4.22 -2.00 1.11
N ASN A 31 5.25 -2.84 1.06
CA ASN A 31 6.63 -2.49 1.30
C ASN A 31 7.38 -2.60 -0.04
N GLY A 32 8.04 -1.51 -0.41
CA GLY A 32 8.83 -1.37 -1.62
C GLY A 32 10.09 -2.22 -1.60
N PRO A 33 10.83 -2.24 -2.73
CA PRO A 33 11.91 -3.20 -2.96
C PRO A 33 13.16 -3.00 -2.09
N VAL A 34 13.25 -1.91 -1.31
CA VAL A 34 14.44 -1.57 -0.50
C VAL A 34 14.16 -1.31 0.97
N ASP A 35 12.97 -1.67 1.46
CA ASP A 35 12.60 -1.57 2.88
C ASP A 35 12.84 -0.14 3.45
N LYS A 36 12.31 0.85 2.71
CA LYS A 36 12.36 2.28 3.04
C LYS A 36 10.94 2.83 3.04
N CYS A 37 10.74 3.96 3.72
CA CYS A 37 9.45 4.64 3.78
C CYS A 37 8.76 4.83 2.41
N ASP A 38 7.67 4.11 2.21
CA ASP A 38 6.68 4.25 1.15
C ASP A 38 5.47 5.04 1.66
N ASN A 39 5.19 6.17 1.01
CA ASN A 39 4.11 7.05 1.46
C ASN A 39 2.94 7.00 0.48
N ALA A 40 1.78 6.55 0.95
CA ALA A 40 0.52 6.64 0.22
C ALA A 40 -0.02 8.08 0.30
N TYR A 41 -0.48 8.61 -0.84
CA TYR A 41 -0.96 9.99 -0.96
C TYR A 41 -2.41 10.10 -1.44
N ALA A 42 -2.89 9.12 -2.22
CA ALA A 42 -4.26 9.12 -2.68
C ALA A 42 -4.80 7.70 -2.83
N ILE A 43 -6.12 7.59 -2.76
CA ILE A 43 -6.88 6.37 -2.93
C ILE A 43 -8.11 6.66 -3.80
N ALA A 44 -8.43 5.74 -4.72
CA ALA A 44 -9.63 5.79 -5.54
C ALA A 44 -10.25 4.40 -5.67
N LEU A 45 -11.54 4.36 -6.01
CA LEU A 45 -12.30 3.15 -6.28
C LEU A 45 -12.81 3.17 -7.72
N ASP A 46 -12.93 2.01 -8.36
CA ASP A 46 -13.74 1.83 -9.56
C ASP A 46 -15.13 1.27 -9.23
N ASP A 47 -15.99 1.15 -10.24
CA ASP A 47 -17.38 0.70 -10.10
C ASP A 47 -17.50 -0.76 -9.60
N ASP A 48 -16.46 -1.57 -9.80
CA ASP A 48 -16.37 -2.95 -9.29
C ASP A 48 -15.86 -3.00 -7.83
N GLY A 49 -15.56 -1.84 -7.24
CA GLY A 49 -15.04 -1.73 -5.88
C GLY A 49 -13.57 -2.15 -5.75
N ASN A 50 -12.82 -2.18 -6.86
CA ASN A 50 -11.36 -2.32 -6.78
C ASN A 50 -10.75 -1.03 -6.22
N VAL A 51 -9.68 -1.18 -5.47
CA VAL A 51 -8.98 -0.11 -4.76
C VAL A 51 -7.68 0.20 -5.45
N TYR A 52 -7.44 1.47 -5.75
CA TYR A 52 -6.18 1.97 -6.30
C TYR A 52 -5.54 2.90 -5.28
N VAL A 53 -4.34 2.58 -4.82
CA VAL A 53 -3.59 3.40 -3.87
C VAL A 53 -2.31 3.88 -4.54
N THR A 54 -2.08 5.18 -4.53
CA THR A 54 -0.92 5.80 -5.18
C THR A 54 -0.15 6.71 -4.24
N GLY A 55 1.13 6.88 -4.51
CA GLY A 55 2.02 7.72 -3.74
C GLY A 55 3.48 7.56 -4.18
N LYS A 56 4.42 7.71 -3.25
CA LYS A 56 5.85 7.53 -3.53
C LYS A 56 6.42 6.27 -2.89
N SER A 57 7.34 5.60 -3.58
CA SER A 57 8.10 4.46 -3.07
C SER A 57 9.55 4.51 -3.53
N LYS A 58 10.49 4.20 -2.64
CA LYS A 58 11.92 4.17 -3.00
C LYS A 58 12.20 2.95 -3.89
N GLY A 59 12.80 3.15 -5.06
CA GLY A 59 13.21 2.03 -5.92
C GLY A 59 14.62 1.52 -5.61
N THR A 60 14.97 0.35 -6.15
CA THR A 60 16.28 -0.31 -5.92
C THR A 60 17.45 0.54 -6.41
N ASP A 61 17.35 1.07 -7.63
CA ASP A 61 18.40 1.85 -8.28
C ASP A 61 17.96 3.29 -8.60
N THR A 62 16.83 3.72 -8.04
CA THR A 62 16.17 4.99 -8.33
C THR A 62 15.91 5.78 -7.05
N ASN A 63 15.29 6.96 -7.19
CA ASN A 63 14.85 7.72 -6.03
C ASN A 63 13.43 7.33 -5.60
N PHE A 64 12.66 8.30 -5.11
CA PHE A 64 11.25 8.12 -4.89
C PHE A 64 10.55 8.14 -6.25
N ASP A 65 10.05 6.97 -6.64
CA ASP A 65 9.26 6.79 -7.85
C ASP A 65 7.78 6.91 -7.48
N PHE A 66 6.93 7.16 -8.48
CA PHE A 66 5.50 7.00 -8.28
C PHE A 66 5.15 5.52 -8.29
N LEU A 67 4.40 5.08 -7.29
CA LEU A 67 3.89 3.73 -7.20
C LEU A 67 2.37 3.76 -7.12
N THR A 68 1.72 2.88 -7.88
CA THR A 68 0.30 2.57 -7.71
C THR A 68 0.12 1.08 -7.48
N VAL A 69 -0.67 0.72 -6.46
CA VAL A 69 -1.09 -0.66 -6.17
C VAL A 69 -2.58 -0.78 -6.41
N LYS A 70 -3.01 -1.83 -7.11
CA LYS A 70 -4.42 -2.20 -7.25
C LYS A 70 -4.75 -3.40 -6.38
N TYR A 71 -5.80 -3.30 -5.57
CA TYR A 71 -6.44 -4.43 -4.89
C TYR A 71 -7.84 -4.66 -5.45
N ASN A 72 -8.33 -5.89 -5.44
CA ASN A 72 -9.75 -6.14 -5.68
C ASN A 72 -10.60 -5.84 -4.43
N SER A 73 -11.93 -6.00 -4.52
CA SER A 73 -12.86 -5.71 -3.41
C SER A 73 -12.56 -6.48 -2.11
N ASP A 74 -11.94 -7.65 -2.23
CA ASP A 74 -11.54 -8.55 -1.14
C ASP A 74 -10.12 -8.26 -0.62
N GLY A 75 -9.48 -7.21 -1.13
CA GLY A 75 -8.14 -6.79 -0.75
C GLY A 75 -7.04 -7.66 -1.36
N VAL A 76 -7.31 -8.49 -2.37
CA VAL A 76 -6.27 -9.26 -3.07
C VAL A 76 -5.54 -8.32 -4.03
N GLU A 77 -4.21 -8.21 -3.89
CA GLU A 77 -3.39 -7.44 -4.83
C GLU A 77 -3.54 -8.01 -6.25
N GLN A 78 -3.80 -7.13 -7.20
CA GLN A 78 -3.94 -7.48 -8.61
C GLN A 78 -2.68 -7.13 -9.40
N TRP A 79 -2.10 -5.96 -9.12
CA TRP A 79 -0.84 -5.52 -9.70
C TRP A 79 -0.25 -4.34 -8.93
N THR A 80 1.05 -4.12 -9.17
CA THR A 80 1.76 -2.90 -8.82
C THR A 80 2.37 -2.28 -10.07
N ALA A 81 2.30 -0.96 -10.17
CA ALA A 81 2.85 -0.19 -11.28
C ALA A 81 3.77 0.90 -10.72
N ARG A 82 5.02 0.91 -11.19
CA ARG A 82 6.05 1.87 -10.80
C ARG A 82 6.42 2.75 -12.00
N TYR A 83 6.54 4.04 -11.76
CA TYR A 83 6.91 5.04 -12.76
C TYR A 83 8.13 5.82 -12.26
N ILE A 84 9.25 5.64 -12.97
CA ILE A 84 10.60 6.16 -12.66
C ILE A 84 10.82 7.50 -13.35
#